data_AF-A0A7C5CXL9-F1
#
_entry.id   AF-A0A7C5CXL9-F1
#
_cell.length_a   1.000
_cell.length_b   1.000
_cell.length_c   1.000
_cell.angle_alpha   90.00
_cell.angle_beta   90.00
_cell.angle_gamma   90.00
#
_symmetry.space_group_name_H-M   'P 1'
#
loop_
_entity.id
_entity.type
_entity.pdbx_description
1 polymer ?
#
loop_
_entity_poly.entity_id
_entity_poly.type
_entity_poly.pdbx_seq_one_letter_code
_entity_poly.pdbx_strand_id
1 'polypeptide(L)'
;MKMLATELAGLGMRQAIVYLLSGLCCLHAADVKVTVDLAKRGPRISPTMWGIFFEDINFGADGGLYAEMVKNRGFEFPDALMGWWVISPSLAKGSVAVLETDPPDLDNPHYLRIRSEGTAIYGVANEGFRGMGFRSNQAYRLSFYVRRVEGNPTLLVELVANDGVVLAWHRFQDLPRQWEQHTVELVPTETDSRGRLNMLVEGRGVIDIDFVSLFPTNTWKGRPGGLRADLVLALADLKPGFLRFPGGCIVEGSHLDRRYQWKKTIGPVTKRRLLVNRWNYEFKHRPTPDYYQTFGLGFFEYFQLAEDLHAEPLPILNCGMACQFNSGELCPLDELDEYIQDALDLIEFANGSITSKWGAIRAQLGHPEPFNLKMLGIGNEQWGPQYIERYERFARVIKERYPEIKLVAAAGPAPADERFQFLWEKLLPLRPDIIDEHCYARPIWFLAQFHRYDTYDRNGPKVFMGEFAAQSVAIASPRNKNTLECALAE
;
A
#
# COMPACT_ATOMS: atom_id res chain seq x y z
N MET A 1 -21.55 33.93 39.96
CA MET A 1 -21.75 33.84 41.42
C MET A 1 -22.81 34.81 41.99
N LYS A 2 -23.84 35.20 41.20
CA LYS A 2 -25.01 35.97 41.69
C LYS A 2 -26.36 35.37 41.25
N MET A 3 -26.35 34.17 40.69
CA MET A 3 -27.53 33.48 40.14
C MET A 3 -27.67 32.06 40.70
N LEU A 4 -27.26 31.88 41.96
CA LEU A 4 -27.26 30.58 42.67
C LEU A 4 -27.72 30.74 44.13
N ALA A 5 -28.31 31.88 44.48
CA ALA A 5 -28.67 32.21 45.85
C ALA A 5 -30.17 32.03 46.16
N THR A 6 -30.97 31.52 45.23
CA THR A 6 -32.43 31.52 45.36
C THR A 6 -33.11 30.15 45.36
N GLU A 7 -32.35 29.04 45.35
CA GLU A 7 -32.91 27.68 45.36
C GLU A 7 -32.27 26.75 46.42
N LEU A 8 -32.12 27.22 47.66
CA LEU A 8 -31.59 26.40 48.76
C LEU A 8 -32.45 26.40 50.03
N ALA A 9 -33.76 26.64 49.89
CA ALA A 9 -34.68 26.64 51.04
C ALA A 9 -35.40 25.30 51.31
N GLY A 10 -35.02 24.19 50.64
CA GLY A 10 -35.83 22.96 50.71
C GLY A 10 -35.15 21.60 50.57
N LEU A 11 -33.81 21.49 50.62
CA LEU A 11 -33.14 20.19 50.54
C LEU A 11 -32.56 19.76 51.88
N GLY A 12 -32.97 18.58 52.35
CA GLY A 12 -32.53 17.99 53.62
C GLY A 12 -31.04 17.69 53.66
N MET A 13 -30.48 17.72 54.87
CA MET A 13 -29.05 17.65 55.22
C MET A 13 -28.22 16.55 54.52
N ARG A 14 -28.84 15.48 54.01
CA ARG A 14 -28.16 14.42 53.25
C ARG A 14 -27.85 14.77 51.79
N GLN A 15 -28.63 15.64 51.15
CA GLN A 15 -28.36 16.06 49.76
C GLN A 15 -27.28 17.15 49.69
N ALA A 16 -27.14 17.98 50.74
CA ALA A 16 -26.08 18.97 50.84
C ALA A 16 -24.67 18.35 50.96
N ILE A 17 -24.55 17.16 51.57
CA ILE A 17 -23.25 16.47 51.74
C ILE A 17 -22.75 15.85 50.42
N VAL A 18 -23.64 15.39 49.54
CA VAL A 18 -23.26 14.84 48.22
C VAL A 18 -22.79 15.95 47.27
N TYR A 19 -23.36 17.16 47.37
CA TYR A 19 -22.87 18.32 46.63
C TYR A 19 -21.59 18.94 47.22
N LEU A 20 -21.37 18.88 48.54
CA LEU A 20 -20.10 19.31 49.14
C LEU A 20 -18.94 18.36 48.84
N LEU A 21 -19.19 17.05 48.69
CA LEU A 21 -18.16 16.08 48.31
C LEU A 21 -17.85 16.07 46.80
N SER A 22 -18.72 16.62 45.95
CA SER A 22 -18.45 16.81 44.52
C SER A 22 -17.79 18.17 44.21
N GLY A 23 -17.76 19.10 45.16
CA GLY A 23 -17.09 20.41 45.02
C GLY A 23 -15.63 20.48 45.49
N LEU A 24 -15.06 19.39 46.04
CA LEU A 24 -13.72 19.38 46.64
C LEU A 24 -12.66 18.58 45.88
N CYS A 25 -13.01 17.97 44.74
CA CYS A 25 -12.04 17.57 43.73
C CYS A 25 -11.96 18.65 42.63
N CYS A 26 -11.74 19.91 43.02
CA CYS A 26 -11.02 20.81 42.14
C CYS A 26 -9.61 20.24 42.03
N LEU A 27 -9.38 19.40 41.01
CA LEU A 27 -8.06 19.18 40.43
C LEU A 27 -7.47 20.57 40.20
N HIS A 28 -6.67 21.06 41.16
CA HIS A 28 -5.76 22.15 40.89
C HIS A 28 -4.81 21.56 39.85
N ALA A 29 -5.05 21.90 38.58
CA ALA A 29 -4.03 21.74 37.57
C ALA A 29 -2.81 22.49 38.13
N ALA A 30 -1.77 21.75 38.49
CA ALA A 30 -0.54 22.37 38.96
C ALA A 30 -0.08 23.35 37.88
N ASP A 31 0.31 24.56 38.26
CA ASP A 31 0.86 25.52 37.32
C ASP A 31 2.13 24.92 36.68
N VAL A 32 2.01 24.41 35.45
CA VAL A 32 3.15 23.88 34.70
C VAL A 32 3.95 25.06 34.16
N LYS A 33 5.05 25.38 34.84
CA LYS A 33 5.99 26.41 34.37
C LYS A 33 6.96 25.82 33.34
N VAL A 34 6.70 26.05 32.06
CA VAL A 34 7.66 25.77 30.97
C VAL A 34 8.60 26.96 30.81
N THR A 35 9.91 26.74 30.96
CA THR A 35 10.94 27.78 30.73
C THR A 35 11.69 27.46 29.43
N VAL A 36 11.69 28.39 28.48
CA VAL A 36 12.40 28.25 27.20
C VAL A 36 13.66 29.10 27.23
N ASP A 37 14.82 28.46 27.15
CA ASP A 37 16.12 29.13 27.07
C ASP A 37 16.47 29.43 25.60
N LEU A 38 16.39 30.70 25.20
CA LEU A 38 16.69 31.15 23.84
C LEU A 38 18.20 31.33 23.58
N ALA A 39 19.05 31.31 24.63
CA ALA A 39 20.50 31.42 24.48
C ALA A 39 21.13 30.09 24.09
N LYS A 40 20.50 28.95 24.47
CA LYS A 40 20.98 27.60 24.15
C LYS A 40 20.29 27.05 22.90
N ARG A 41 20.96 27.15 21.74
CA ARG A 41 20.50 26.50 20.51
C ARG A 41 20.58 24.98 20.66
N GLY A 42 19.44 24.30 20.50
CA GLY A 42 19.36 22.83 20.47
C GLY A 42 19.92 22.22 19.17
N PRO A 43 19.85 20.88 19.02
CA PRO A 43 20.25 20.22 17.79
C PRO A 43 19.38 20.65 16.60
N ARG A 44 19.96 20.65 15.40
CA ARG A 44 19.20 20.84 14.17
C ARG A 44 18.25 19.67 13.97
N ILE A 45 16.97 19.95 13.86
CA ILE A 45 15.95 18.96 13.51
C ILE A 45 16.11 18.59 12.03
N SER A 46 16.20 17.29 11.73
CA SER A 46 16.27 16.81 10.35
C SER A 46 14.96 17.08 9.61
N PRO A 47 14.99 17.53 8.34
CA PRO A 47 13.79 17.54 7.50
C PRO A 47 13.13 16.15 7.38
N THR A 48 13.91 15.08 7.51
CA THR A 48 13.47 13.68 7.43
C THR A 48 13.12 13.05 8.78
N MET A 49 12.87 13.84 9.81
CA MET A 49 12.56 13.28 11.13
C MET A 49 11.12 12.74 11.22
N TRP A 50 10.20 13.20 10.36
CA TRP A 50 8.83 12.69 10.25
C TRP A 50 8.58 12.28 8.80
N GLY A 51 7.85 11.20 8.60
CA GLY A 51 7.58 10.67 7.27
C GLY A 51 6.48 9.64 7.28
N ILE A 52 6.31 8.99 6.15
CA ILE A 52 5.26 7.99 5.94
C ILE A 52 5.90 6.62 5.82
N PHE A 53 5.32 5.65 6.51
CA PHE A 53 5.47 4.24 6.19
C PHE A 53 4.27 3.80 5.35
N PHE A 54 4.55 3.16 4.21
CA PHE A 54 3.52 2.62 3.35
C PHE A 54 3.80 1.15 3.06
N GLU A 55 2.79 0.33 3.30
CA GLU A 55 2.71 -1.05 2.82
C GLU A 55 1.33 -1.35 2.23
N ASP A 56 1.27 -2.30 1.29
CA ASP A 56 0.00 -2.75 0.72
C ASP A 56 -0.73 -3.67 1.71
N ILE A 57 -1.30 -3.06 2.75
CA ILE A 57 -2.14 -3.66 3.78
C ILE A 57 -3.52 -3.01 3.76
N ASN A 58 -4.57 -3.75 4.10
CA ASN A 58 -5.95 -3.24 4.16
C ASN A 58 -6.54 -2.74 2.83
N PHE A 59 -6.11 -3.28 1.67
CA PHE A 59 -6.35 -2.71 0.34
C PHE A 59 -5.73 -1.31 0.21
N GLY A 60 -4.50 -1.16 0.73
CA GLY A 60 -3.79 0.12 0.82
C GLY A 60 -3.26 0.59 -0.53
N ALA A 61 -2.77 -0.32 -1.39
CA ALA A 61 -2.37 -0.04 -2.77
C ALA A 61 -3.48 -0.47 -3.74
N ASP A 62 -3.62 -1.76 -4.05
CA ASP A 62 -4.69 -2.28 -4.91
C ASP A 62 -6.04 -2.15 -4.18
N GLY A 63 -6.95 -1.35 -4.73
CA GLY A 63 -8.20 -0.92 -4.08
C GLY A 63 -8.07 0.33 -3.21
N GLY A 64 -6.85 0.86 -3.06
CA GLY A 64 -6.50 2.04 -2.27
C GLY A 64 -5.78 3.07 -3.12
N LEU A 65 -4.52 3.36 -2.80
CA LEU A 65 -3.73 4.44 -3.39
C LEU A 65 -3.56 4.30 -4.91
N TYR A 66 -3.46 3.08 -5.43
CA TYR A 66 -3.47 2.81 -6.87
C TYR A 66 -4.89 2.93 -7.42
N ALA A 67 -5.10 3.76 -8.45
CA ALA A 67 -6.45 4.18 -8.84
C ALA A 67 -7.22 3.20 -9.74
N GLU A 68 -6.68 2.00 -9.98
CA GLU A 68 -7.40 0.94 -10.69
C GLU A 68 -8.66 0.57 -9.92
N MET A 69 -9.77 0.51 -10.62
CA MET A 69 -11.07 0.20 -10.03
C MET A 69 -11.47 -1.25 -10.27
N VAL A 70 -10.93 -1.92 -11.30
CA VAL A 70 -11.27 -3.30 -11.66
C VAL A 70 -10.43 -4.29 -10.85
N LYS A 71 -11.11 -5.13 -10.06
CA LYS A 71 -10.49 -6.26 -9.37
C LYS A 71 -10.23 -7.38 -10.36
N ASN A 72 -9.08 -8.06 -10.24
CA ASN A 72 -8.76 -9.23 -11.06
C ASN A 72 -8.91 -8.94 -12.57
N ARG A 73 -8.29 -7.82 -13.00
CA ARG A 73 -8.45 -7.24 -14.35
C ARG A 73 -7.98 -8.11 -15.51
N GLY A 74 -7.05 -9.04 -15.26
CA GLY A 74 -6.52 -9.98 -16.25
C GLY A 74 -6.86 -11.44 -15.94
N PHE A 75 -7.82 -11.71 -15.05
CA PHE A 75 -8.28 -13.07 -14.74
C PHE A 75 -7.21 -14.03 -14.18
N GLU A 76 -6.11 -13.49 -13.63
CA GLU A 76 -4.95 -14.25 -13.12
C GLU A 76 -5.09 -14.75 -11.68
N PHE A 77 -6.20 -14.44 -11.01
CA PHE A 77 -6.43 -14.94 -9.66
C PHE A 77 -6.63 -16.47 -9.70
N PRO A 78 -6.25 -17.22 -8.64
CA PRO A 78 -6.50 -18.67 -8.57
C PRO A 78 -7.97 -19.05 -8.78
N ASP A 79 -8.89 -18.23 -8.27
CA ASP A 79 -10.28 -18.19 -8.74
C ASP A 79 -10.36 -17.12 -9.83
N ALA A 80 -10.29 -17.56 -11.09
CA ALA A 80 -10.13 -16.66 -12.23
C ALA A 80 -11.33 -15.71 -12.43
N LEU A 81 -12.51 -16.05 -11.89
CA LEU A 81 -13.69 -15.17 -11.90
C LEU A 81 -13.88 -14.39 -10.60
N MET A 82 -12.93 -14.43 -9.66
CA MET A 82 -13.04 -13.65 -8.43
C MET A 82 -13.20 -12.15 -8.72
N GLY A 83 -14.22 -11.55 -8.12
CA GLY A 83 -14.61 -10.16 -8.39
C GLY A 83 -15.53 -9.97 -9.60
N TRP A 84 -15.77 -11.03 -10.38
CA TRP A 84 -16.64 -11.05 -11.55
C TRP A 84 -17.86 -11.96 -11.33
N TRP A 85 -19.02 -11.58 -11.84
CA TRP A 85 -20.19 -12.47 -11.90
C TRP A 85 -20.95 -12.35 -13.21
N VAL A 86 -21.64 -13.42 -13.58
CA VAL A 86 -22.43 -13.49 -14.82
C VAL A 86 -23.71 -12.67 -14.69
N ILE A 87 -23.97 -11.83 -15.67
CA ILE A 87 -25.26 -11.17 -15.90
C ILE A 87 -26.02 -11.98 -16.94
N SER A 88 -27.10 -12.64 -16.50
CA SER A 88 -28.00 -13.43 -17.34
C SER A 88 -29.45 -13.25 -16.91
N PRO A 89 -30.17 -12.22 -17.40
CA PRO A 89 -31.62 -12.11 -17.25
C PRO A 89 -32.33 -13.38 -17.71
N SER A 90 -33.59 -13.58 -17.30
CA SER A 90 -34.32 -14.84 -17.48
C SER A 90 -34.41 -15.38 -18.93
N LEU A 91 -34.32 -14.51 -19.94
CA LEU A 91 -34.33 -14.90 -21.36
C LEU A 91 -32.93 -15.00 -21.97
N ALA A 92 -31.89 -14.56 -21.26
CA ALA A 92 -30.52 -14.58 -21.75
C ALA A 92 -29.96 -16.00 -21.68
N LYS A 93 -29.34 -16.43 -22.78
CA LYS A 93 -28.66 -17.72 -22.89
C LYS A 93 -27.24 -17.50 -23.41
N GLY A 94 -26.30 -18.19 -22.78
CA GLY A 94 -24.89 -18.00 -23.05
C GLY A 94 -24.01 -18.78 -22.11
N SER A 95 -22.70 -18.58 -22.23
CA SER A 95 -21.71 -19.11 -21.32
C SER A 95 -20.54 -18.15 -21.15
N VAL A 96 -19.87 -18.28 -20.00
CA VAL A 96 -18.63 -17.60 -19.67
C VAL A 96 -17.57 -18.63 -19.34
N ALA A 97 -16.35 -18.46 -19.86
CA ALA A 97 -15.22 -19.32 -19.55
C ALA A 97 -13.93 -18.48 -19.53
N VAL A 98 -12.99 -18.83 -18.64
CA VAL A 98 -11.62 -18.30 -18.70
C VAL A 98 -10.75 -19.28 -19.48
N LEU A 99 -9.97 -18.76 -20.42
CA LEU A 99 -9.14 -19.53 -21.34
C LEU A 99 -7.73 -18.95 -21.38
N GLU A 100 -6.77 -19.74 -21.89
CA GLU A 100 -5.35 -19.38 -22.00
C GLU A 100 -4.77 -19.58 -23.41
N THR A 101 -5.61 -19.97 -24.37
CA THR A 101 -5.16 -20.27 -25.75
C THR A 101 -5.07 -19.01 -26.59
N ASP A 102 -3.87 -18.73 -27.12
CA ASP A 102 -3.57 -17.55 -27.95
C ASP A 102 -3.97 -16.23 -27.24
N PRO A 103 -3.34 -15.92 -26.09
CA PRO A 103 -3.63 -14.74 -25.30
C PRO A 103 -2.96 -13.48 -25.87
N PRO A 104 -3.40 -12.27 -25.49
CA PRO A 104 -2.74 -11.03 -25.91
C PRO A 104 -1.37 -10.83 -25.24
N ASP A 105 -1.14 -11.43 -24.07
CA ASP A 105 0.15 -11.44 -23.37
C ASP A 105 0.47 -12.85 -22.84
N LEU A 106 1.72 -13.30 -22.92
CA LEU A 106 2.14 -14.63 -22.45
C LEU A 106 2.54 -14.64 -20.98
N ASP A 107 2.84 -13.47 -20.39
CA ASP A 107 3.18 -13.36 -18.97
C ASP A 107 1.94 -13.41 -18.07
N ASN A 108 0.77 -13.02 -18.61
CA ASN A 108 -0.55 -13.12 -18.00
C ASN A 108 -1.52 -13.70 -19.06
N PRO A 109 -1.59 -15.04 -19.17
CA PRO A 109 -2.21 -15.70 -20.32
C PRO A 109 -3.74 -15.84 -20.21
N HIS A 110 -4.35 -15.55 -19.07
CA HIS A 110 -5.78 -15.77 -18.91
C HIS A 110 -6.61 -14.67 -19.56
N TYR A 111 -7.72 -15.04 -20.20
CA TYR A 111 -8.71 -14.11 -20.72
C TYR A 111 -10.12 -14.66 -20.59
N LEU A 112 -11.11 -13.79 -20.64
CA LEU A 112 -12.52 -14.16 -20.51
C LEU A 112 -13.18 -14.33 -21.87
N ARG A 113 -13.73 -15.51 -22.16
CA ARG A 113 -14.64 -15.75 -23.28
C ARG A 113 -16.10 -15.61 -22.84
N ILE A 114 -16.85 -14.77 -23.56
CA ILE A 114 -18.29 -14.63 -23.41
C ILE A 114 -18.99 -15.09 -24.69
N ARG A 115 -19.87 -16.09 -24.57
CA ARG A 115 -20.75 -16.56 -25.65
C ARG A 115 -22.17 -16.10 -25.35
N SER A 116 -22.80 -15.41 -26.30
CA SER A 116 -24.22 -15.03 -26.25
C SER A 116 -24.99 -15.71 -27.38
N GLU A 117 -26.13 -16.32 -27.06
CA GLU A 117 -27.03 -16.91 -28.06
C GLU A 117 -27.88 -15.87 -28.79
N GLY A 118 -27.90 -14.62 -28.30
CA GLY A 118 -28.61 -13.48 -28.88
C GLY A 118 -30.09 -13.37 -28.49
N THR A 119 -30.56 -14.14 -27.51
CA THR A 119 -31.96 -14.11 -27.04
C THR A 119 -32.26 -12.94 -26.10
N ALA A 120 -31.25 -12.47 -25.38
CA ALA A 120 -31.25 -11.27 -24.54
C ALA A 120 -29.79 -10.89 -24.23
N ILE A 121 -29.57 -9.75 -23.56
CA ILE A 121 -28.25 -9.29 -23.13
C ILE A 121 -27.64 -10.31 -22.17
N TYR A 122 -26.38 -10.68 -22.41
CA TYR A 122 -25.63 -11.64 -21.60
C TYR A 122 -24.20 -11.14 -21.39
N GLY A 123 -23.61 -11.30 -20.22
CA GLY A 123 -22.24 -10.84 -19.98
C GLY A 123 -21.77 -11.01 -18.56
N VAL A 124 -20.91 -10.11 -18.11
CA VAL A 124 -20.36 -10.12 -16.74
C VAL A 124 -20.37 -8.72 -16.13
N ALA A 125 -20.25 -8.67 -14.81
CA ALA A 125 -19.96 -7.45 -14.07
C ALA A 125 -18.79 -7.64 -13.11
N ASN A 126 -18.04 -6.57 -12.87
CA ASN A 126 -16.97 -6.49 -11.88
C ASN A 126 -17.40 -5.62 -10.69
N GLU A 127 -17.20 -6.10 -9.46
CA GLU A 127 -17.54 -5.36 -8.23
C GLU A 127 -16.49 -4.31 -7.85
N GLY A 128 -15.30 -4.36 -8.46
CA GLY A 128 -14.13 -3.65 -7.99
C GLY A 128 -13.74 -4.07 -6.57
N PHE A 129 -13.07 -3.17 -5.87
CA PHE A 129 -12.59 -3.43 -4.51
C PHE A 129 -13.68 -3.11 -3.47
N ARG A 130 -14.72 -3.95 -3.41
CA ARG A 130 -15.92 -3.82 -2.54
C ARG A 130 -16.87 -2.69 -2.97
N GLY A 131 -16.87 -2.37 -4.25
CA GLY A 131 -17.63 -1.28 -4.87
C GLY A 131 -16.72 -0.28 -5.58
N MET A 132 -17.25 0.33 -6.64
CA MET A 132 -16.58 1.37 -7.41
C MET A 132 -17.15 2.75 -7.09
N GLY A 133 -16.30 3.69 -6.66
CA GLY A 133 -16.71 5.07 -6.40
C GLY A 133 -16.78 5.92 -7.68
N PHE A 134 -17.98 6.29 -8.11
CA PHE A 134 -18.24 7.17 -9.23
C PHE A 134 -18.61 8.58 -8.77
N ARG A 135 -18.05 9.61 -9.42
CA ARG A 135 -18.40 11.01 -9.22
C ARG A 135 -19.09 11.54 -10.46
N SER A 136 -20.23 12.21 -10.26
CA SER A 136 -20.97 12.88 -11.32
C SER A 136 -20.05 13.86 -12.08
N ASN A 137 -20.15 13.86 -13.41
CA ASN A 137 -19.38 14.72 -14.32
C ASN A 137 -17.85 14.50 -14.30
N GLN A 138 -17.35 13.44 -13.66
CA GLN A 138 -15.95 13.05 -13.74
C GLN A 138 -15.78 11.96 -14.80
N ALA A 139 -14.84 12.12 -15.73
CA ALA A 139 -14.56 11.09 -16.72
C ALA A 139 -13.75 9.93 -16.12
N TYR A 140 -14.12 8.71 -16.49
CA TYR A 140 -13.42 7.46 -16.17
C TYR A 140 -13.00 6.79 -17.46
N ARG A 141 -11.71 6.49 -17.59
CA ARG A 141 -11.14 5.84 -18.77
C ARG A 141 -11.18 4.34 -18.59
N LEU A 142 -12.01 3.69 -19.39
CA LEU A 142 -12.07 2.24 -19.55
C LEU A 142 -11.14 1.83 -20.68
N SER A 143 -10.30 0.81 -20.46
CA SER A 143 -9.52 0.16 -21.51
C SER A 143 -9.56 -1.35 -21.34
N PHE A 144 -9.50 -2.09 -22.45
CA PHE A 144 -9.47 -3.57 -22.44
C PHE A 144 -8.97 -4.07 -23.80
N TYR A 145 -8.42 -5.28 -23.83
CA TYR A 145 -8.22 -6.03 -25.05
C TYR A 145 -9.51 -6.77 -25.41
N VAL A 146 -9.87 -6.79 -26.69
CA VAL A 146 -11.01 -7.57 -27.18
C VAL A 146 -10.68 -8.20 -28.53
N ARG A 147 -11.23 -9.39 -28.76
CA ARG A 147 -11.41 -9.95 -30.10
C ARG A 147 -12.76 -10.63 -30.22
N ARG A 148 -13.28 -10.67 -31.43
CA ARG A 148 -14.46 -11.43 -31.81
C ARG A 148 -14.05 -12.76 -32.41
N VAL A 149 -14.64 -13.82 -31.88
CA VAL A 149 -14.40 -15.20 -32.31
C VAL A 149 -15.49 -15.65 -33.28
N GLU A 150 -16.76 -15.35 -32.96
CA GLU A 150 -17.92 -15.75 -33.77
C GLU A 150 -18.97 -14.63 -33.86
N GLY A 151 -19.72 -14.60 -34.97
CA GLY A 151 -20.85 -13.67 -35.17
C GLY A 151 -20.43 -12.23 -35.49
N ASN A 152 -21.28 -11.27 -35.12
CA ASN A 152 -20.96 -9.83 -35.10
C ASN A 152 -21.69 -9.15 -33.94
N PRO A 153 -21.46 -9.59 -32.69
CA PRO A 153 -22.13 -9.00 -31.55
C PRO A 153 -21.61 -7.58 -31.28
N THR A 154 -22.40 -6.80 -30.55
CA THR A 154 -21.99 -5.51 -29.98
C THR A 154 -21.57 -5.72 -28.52
N LEU A 155 -20.46 -5.11 -28.11
CA LEU A 155 -20.07 -5.04 -26.69
C LEU A 155 -20.59 -3.74 -26.09
N LEU A 156 -21.55 -3.85 -25.18
CA LEU A 156 -22.06 -2.77 -24.35
C LEU A 156 -21.29 -2.75 -23.02
N VAL A 157 -20.74 -1.61 -22.65
CA VAL A 157 -20.10 -1.38 -21.36
C VAL A 157 -20.91 -0.38 -20.55
N GLU A 158 -21.05 -0.59 -19.25
CA GLU A 158 -21.85 0.28 -18.38
C GLU A 158 -21.18 0.53 -17.03
N LEU A 159 -21.24 1.76 -16.54
CA LEU A 159 -21.04 2.08 -15.13
C LEU A 159 -22.42 2.08 -14.47
N VAL A 160 -22.61 1.27 -13.43
CA VAL A 160 -23.92 1.08 -12.79
C VAL A 160 -23.82 1.38 -11.31
N ALA A 161 -24.74 2.19 -10.80
CA ALA A 161 -24.88 2.52 -9.39
C ALA A 161 -25.27 1.29 -8.55
N ASN A 162 -25.15 1.42 -7.23
CA ASN A 162 -25.48 0.33 -6.30
C ASN A 162 -26.96 -0.08 -6.35
N ASP A 163 -27.86 0.86 -6.68
CA ASP A 163 -29.30 0.63 -6.83
C ASP A 163 -29.70 0.05 -8.20
N GLY A 164 -28.74 -0.08 -9.13
CA GLY A 164 -28.95 -0.61 -10.48
C GLY A 164 -29.15 0.44 -11.56
N VAL A 165 -29.14 1.74 -11.25
CA VAL A 165 -29.21 2.80 -12.26
C VAL A 165 -27.93 2.84 -13.10
N VAL A 166 -28.08 2.85 -14.43
CA VAL A 166 -26.94 3.04 -15.35
C VAL A 166 -26.53 4.51 -15.34
N LEU A 167 -25.28 4.77 -14.96
CA LEU A 167 -24.71 6.11 -14.82
C LEU A 167 -24.00 6.57 -16.10
N ALA A 168 -23.38 5.65 -16.83
CA ALA A 168 -22.70 5.90 -18.11
C ALA A 168 -22.62 4.61 -18.91
N TRP A 169 -22.57 4.71 -20.24
CA TRP A 169 -22.45 3.53 -21.09
C TRP A 169 -21.78 3.85 -22.44
N HIS A 170 -21.28 2.82 -23.11
CA HIS A 170 -20.80 2.90 -24.49
C HIS A 170 -21.02 1.58 -25.23
N ARG A 171 -21.19 1.63 -26.55
CA ARG A 171 -21.35 0.44 -27.41
C ARG A 171 -20.21 0.35 -28.43
N PHE A 172 -19.48 -0.75 -28.40
CA PHE A 172 -18.47 -1.09 -29.39
C PHE A 172 -19.06 -2.02 -30.44
N GLN A 173 -19.16 -1.51 -31.67
CA GLN A 173 -19.57 -2.27 -32.86
C GLN A 173 -18.33 -2.73 -33.63
N ASP A 174 -18.53 -3.62 -34.61
CA ASP A 174 -17.49 -4.07 -35.54
C ASP A 174 -16.20 -4.59 -34.87
N LEU A 175 -16.37 -5.37 -33.80
CA LEU A 175 -15.27 -5.91 -33.00
C LEU A 175 -14.22 -6.65 -33.87
N PRO A 176 -12.92 -6.44 -33.60
CA PRO A 176 -11.83 -6.95 -34.41
C PRO A 176 -11.72 -8.46 -34.29
N ARG A 177 -11.17 -9.13 -35.31
CA ARG A 177 -10.93 -10.60 -35.26
C ARG A 177 -9.63 -10.98 -34.57
N GLN A 178 -8.68 -10.05 -34.52
CA GLN A 178 -7.43 -10.17 -33.78
C GLN A 178 -7.54 -9.38 -32.48
N TRP A 179 -6.70 -9.68 -31.50
CA TRP A 179 -6.63 -8.91 -30.27
C TRP A 179 -6.28 -7.46 -30.57
N GLU A 180 -7.13 -6.54 -30.12
CA GLU A 180 -6.88 -5.10 -30.19
C GLU A 180 -7.27 -4.46 -28.85
N GLN A 181 -6.51 -3.45 -28.45
CA GLN A 181 -6.85 -2.66 -27.27
C GLN A 181 -7.83 -1.56 -27.66
N HIS A 182 -8.95 -1.48 -26.94
CA HIS A 182 -9.90 -0.39 -27.06
C HIS A 182 -9.86 0.50 -25.82
N THR A 183 -10.25 1.76 -25.97
CA THR A 183 -10.36 2.73 -24.88
C THR A 183 -11.57 3.63 -25.08
N VAL A 184 -12.27 3.96 -23.99
CA VAL A 184 -13.37 4.93 -23.98
C VAL A 184 -13.40 5.69 -22.67
N GLU A 185 -13.84 6.95 -22.70
CA GLU A 185 -14.15 7.72 -21.50
C GLU A 185 -15.65 7.68 -21.21
N LEU A 186 -16.00 7.29 -19.99
CA LEU A 186 -17.36 7.20 -19.47
C LEU A 186 -17.54 8.30 -18.43
N VAL A 187 -18.60 9.08 -18.56
CA VAL A 187 -18.91 10.20 -17.63
C VAL A 187 -20.21 9.86 -16.90
N PRO A 188 -20.15 9.44 -15.62
CA PRO A 188 -21.33 9.18 -14.80
C PRO A 188 -22.23 10.40 -14.69
N THR A 189 -23.53 10.20 -14.86
CA THR A 189 -24.56 11.23 -14.64
C THR A 189 -24.69 11.59 -13.15
N GLU A 190 -24.50 10.62 -12.26
CA GLU A 190 -24.66 10.78 -10.82
C GLU A 190 -23.44 10.26 -10.04
N THR A 191 -23.36 10.66 -8.76
CA THR A 191 -22.32 10.19 -7.82
C THR A 191 -22.84 8.98 -7.07
N ASP A 192 -22.06 7.90 -7.04
CA ASP A 192 -22.37 6.69 -6.26
C ASP A 192 -21.07 6.16 -5.63
N SER A 193 -21.10 5.76 -4.37
CA SER A 193 -19.91 5.31 -3.65
C SER A 193 -19.61 3.81 -3.78
N ARG A 194 -20.48 3.03 -4.44
CA ARG A 194 -20.48 1.57 -4.44
C ARG A 194 -21.07 0.99 -5.74
N GLY A 195 -20.70 1.54 -6.88
CA GLY A 195 -21.14 1.06 -8.19
C GLY A 195 -20.36 -0.16 -8.67
N ARG A 196 -20.56 -0.51 -9.93
CA ARG A 196 -19.90 -1.62 -10.64
C ARG A 196 -19.70 -1.30 -12.13
N LEU A 197 -18.86 -2.10 -12.79
CA LEU A 197 -18.66 -2.09 -14.24
C LEU A 197 -19.35 -3.32 -14.86
N ASN A 198 -20.22 -3.14 -15.86
CA ASN A 198 -20.77 -4.23 -16.66
C ASN A 198 -20.06 -4.32 -18.03
N MET A 199 -19.82 -5.55 -18.50
CA MET A 199 -19.34 -5.89 -19.85
C MET A 199 -20.34 -6.87 -20.49
N LEU A 200 -21.16 -6.38 -21.41
CA LEU A 200 -22.38 -7.03 -21.88
C LEU A 200 -22.35 -7.26 -23.39
N VAL A 201 -22.81 -8.42 -23.84
CA VAL A 201 -22.85 -8.81 -25.25
C VAL A 201 -24.28 -8.72 -25.77
N GLU A 202 -24.49 -7.82 -26.72
CA GLU A 202 -25.74 -7.63 -27.46
C GLU A 202 -25.69 -8.38 -28.80
N GLY A 203 -26.71 -9.20 -29.05
CA GLY A 203 -26.78 -10.05 -30.24
C GLY A 203 -26.05 -11.39 -30.08
N ARG A 204 -26.16 -12.25 -31.10
CA ARG A 204 -25.55 -13.58 -31.11
C ARG A 204 -24.06 -13.48 -31.49
N GLY A 205 -23.19 -14.09 -30.68
CA GLY A 205 -21.77 -14.19 -31.01
C GLY A 205 -20.90 -14.63 -29.84
N VAL A 206 -19.60 -14.63 -30.09
CA VAL A 206 -18.57 -14.96 -29.11
C VAL A 206 -17.49 -13.90 -29.15
N ILE A 207 -17.15 -13.37 -27.99
CA ILE A 207 -16.05 -12.43 -27.80
C ILE A 207 -15.10 -12.96 -26.73
N ASP A 208 -13.84 -12.58 -26.86
CA ASP A 208 -12.84 -12.71 -25.82
C ASP A 208 -12.48 -11.30 -25.34
N ILE A 209 -12.37 -11.11 -24.03
CA ILE A 209 -11.92 -9.85 -23.40
C ILE A 209 -10.80 -10.13 -22.41
N ASP A 210 -9.85 -9.21 -22.32
CA ASP A 210 -8.74 -9.30 -21.38
C ASP A 210 -8.28 -7.91 -20.90
N PHE A 211 -7.55 -7.90 -19.78
CA PHE A 211 -6.91 -6.74 -19.17
C PHE A 211 -7.84 -5.52 -19.05
N VAL A 212 -9.02 -5.75 -18.48
CA VAL A 212 -10.06 -4.74 -18.31
C VAL A 212 -9.66 -3.78 -17.19
N SER A 213 -9.41 -2.53 -17.52
CA SER A 213 -8.92 -1.51 -16.60
C SER A 213 -9.81 -0.28 -16.62
N LEU A 214 -10.16 0.23 -15.43
CA LEU A 214 -10.97 1.44 -15.28
C LEU A 214 -10.27 2.39 -14.31
N PHE A 215 -9.94 3.58 -14.80
CA PHE A 215 -9.28 4.62 -14.00
C PHE A 215 -10.09 5.91 -14.01
N PRO A 216 -10.16 6.66 -12.89
CA PRO A 216 -10.54 8.07 -12.97
C PRO A 216 -9.51 8.82 -13.84
N THR A 217 -9.97 9.76 -14.67
CA THR A 217 -9.07 10.55 -15.54
C THR A 217 -8.26 11.61 -14.78
N ASN A 218 -8.70 11.99 -13.58
CA ASN A 218 -8.07 12.97 -12.71
C ASN A 218 -7.16 12.33 -11.65
N THR A 219 -6.37 11.34 -12.03
CA THR A 219 -5.30 10.79 -11.19
C THR A 219 -4.33 11.89 -10.74
N TRP A 220 -3.60 11.62 -9.65
CA TRP A 220 -2.60 12.55 -9.12
C TRP A 220 -1.62 13.00 -10.21
N LYS A 221 -1.41 14.32 -10.32
CA LYS A 221 -0.62 14.97 -11.39
C LYS A 221 -1.05 14.63 -12.82
N GLY A 222 -2.26 14.10 -13.02
CA GLY A 222 -2.78 13.69 -14.33
C GLY A 222 -2.07 12.48 -14.95
N ARG A 223 -1.35 11.66 -14.16
CA ARG A 223 -0.59 10.51 -14.70
C ARG A 223 -1.54 9.36 -15.10
N PRO A 224 -1.57 8.91 -16.37
CA PRO A 224 -2.36 7.75 -16.77
C PRO A 224 -1.98 6.50 -15.95
N GLY A 225 -2.97 5.71 -15.53
CA GLY A 225 -2.71 4.55 -14.66
C GLY A 225 -2.10 4.91 -13.30
N GLY A 226 -2.23 6.17 -12.86
CA GLY A 226 -1.56 6.69 -11.67
C GLY A 226 -2.32 6.47 -10.36
N LEU A 227 -2.06 7.38 -9.42
CA LEU A 227 -2.56 7.27 -8.05
C LEU A 227 -3.85 8.05 -7.84
N ARG A 228 -4.63 7.65 -6.84
CA ARG A 228 -5.82 8.35 -6.38
C ARG A 228 -5.46 9.72 -5.83
N ALA A 229 -5.93 10.78 -6.49
CA ALA A 229 -5.56 12.15 -6.15
C ALA A 229 -6.00 12.58 -4.74
N ASP A 230 -7.16 12.09 -4.27
CA ASP A 230 -7.66 12.38 -2.92
C ASP A 230 -6.78 11.78 -1.82
N LEU A 231 -6.34 10.53 -2.01
CA LEU A 231 -5.44 9.87 -1.07
C LEU A 231 -4.03 10.46 -1.10
N VAL A 232 -3.48 10.74 -2.28
CA VAL A 232 -2.15 11.38 -2.37
C VAL A 232 -2.17 12.78 -1.76
N LEU A 233 -3.25 13.55 -1.94
CA LEU A 233 -3.39 14.85 -1.30
C LEU A 233 -3.36 14.73 0.24
N ALA A 234 -4.07 13.74 0.80
CA ALA A 234 -4.04 13.49 2.24
C ALA A 234 -2.62 13.13 2.74
N LEU A 235 -1.84 12.38 1.95
CA LEU A 235 -0.43 12.11 2.26
C LEU A 235 0.45 13.37 2.14
N ALA A 236 0.21 14.21 1.12
CA ALA A 236 0.95 15.45 0.91
C ALA A 236 0.73 16.46 2.04
N ASP A 237 -0.49 16.53 2.57
CA ASP A 237 -0.85 17.43 3.68
C ASP A 237 -0.12 17.09 4.99
N LEU A 238 0.39 15.85 5.14
CA LEU A 238 1.28 15.46 6.25
C LEU A 238 2.68 16.11 6.15
N LYS A 239 3.05 16.63 4.97
CA LYS A 239 4.38 17.19 4.65
C LYS A 239 5.52 16.25 5.06
N PRO A 240 5.49 15.00 4.56
CA PRO A 240 6.46 13.98 4.96
C PRO A 240 7.87 14.36 4.51
N GLY A 241 8.86 14.15 5.37
CA GLY A 241 10.27 14.27 5.02
C GLY A 241 10.84 13.03 4.33
N PHE A 242 10.22 11.86 4.53
CA PHE A 242 10.58 10.62 3.84
C PHE A 242 9.35 9.75 3.56
N LEU A 243 9.51 8.80 2.62
CA LEU A 243 8.55 7.74 2.34
C LEU A 243 9.26 6.38 2.41
N ARG A 244 8.94 5.56 3.42
CA ARG A 244 9.38 4.17 3.57
C ARG A 244 8.45 3.25 2.79
N PHE A 245 8.97 2.51 1.81
CA PHE A 245 8.19 1.65 0.90
C PHE A 245 9.03 0.44 0.41
N PRO A 246 8.44 -0.57 -0.24
CA PRO A 246 7.01 -0.86 -0.25
C PRO A 246 6.55 -1.35 1.13
N GLY A 247 7.46 -1.39 2.13
CA GLY A 247 7.15 -1.53 3.55
C GLY A 247 6.36 -2.78 3.91
N GLY A 248 6.15 -3.07 5.18
CA GLY A 248 7.18 -3.82 5.85
C GLY A 248 7.05 -5.29 5.47
N CYS A 249 6.05 -5.93 6.05
CA CYS A 249 5.82 -7.35 5.97
C CYS A 249 5.76 -7.93 4.54
N ILE A 250 5.25 -7.20 3.56
CA ILE A 250 5.14 -7.68 2.17
C ILE A 250 6.51 -7.86 1.49
N VAL A 251 7.55 -7.13 1.91
CA VAL A 251 8.92 -7.28 1.38
C VAL A 251 9.48 -8.67 1.68
N GLU A 252 9.16 -9.20 2.86
CA GLU A 252 9.67 -10.49 3.33
C GLU A 252 9.01 -11.64 2.57
N GLY A 253 7.70 -11.53 2.35
CA GLY A 253 6.85 -12.64 1.92
C GLY A 253 6.66 -13.69 3.03
N SER A 254 5.61 -14.50 2.93
CA SER A 254 5.43 -15.64 3.84
C SER A 254 6.39 -16.80 3.53
N HIS A 255 6.90 -16.83 2.30
CA HIS A 255 7.89 -17.74 1.72
C HIS A 255 8.75 -16.92 0.75
N LEU A 256 9.97 -17.36 0.43
CA LEU A 256 10.89 -16.57 -0.41
C LEU A 256 10.42 -16.41 -1.86
N ASP A 257 9.63 -17.36 -2.37
CA ASP A 257 8.99 -17.27 -3.69
C ASP A 257 7.86 -16.22 -3.73
N ARG A 258 7.32 -15.87 -2.56
CA ARG A 258 6.27 -14.84 -2.36
C ARG A 258 6.79 -13.50 -1.83
N ARG A 259 8.11 -13.29 -1.87
CA ARG A 259 8.71 -12.01 -1.50
C ARG A 259 8.45 -10.93 -2.55
N TYR A 260 8.45 -9.67 -2.13
CA TYR A 260 8.38 -8.54 -3.05
C TYR A 260 9.70 -8.40 -3.83
N GLN A 261 9.63 -8.39 -5.16
CA GLN A 261 10.79 -8.32 -6.06
C GLN A 261 10.67 -7.09 -6.95
N TRP A 262 11.38 -6.01 -6.61
CA TRP A 262 11.18 -4.69 -7.20
C TRP A 262 11.28 -4.68 -8.75
N LYS A 263 12.17 -5.49 -9.32
CA LYS A 263 12.37 -5.62 -10.78
C LYS A 263 11.12 -6.14 -11.50
N LYS A 264 10.26 -6.92 -10.82
CA LYS A 264 8.98 -7.42 -11.33
C LYS A 264 7.85 -6.39 -11.24
N THR A 265 8.14 -5.21 -10.70
CA THR A 265 7.16 -4.15 -10.42
C THR A 265 7.36 -2.91 -11.27
N ILE A 266 8.22 -2.97 -12.29
CA ILE A 266 8.47 -1.88 -13.23
C ILE A 266 8.14 -2.34 -14.66
N GLY A 267 8.09 -1.40 -15.60
CA GLY A 267 7.71 -1.69 -16.98
C GLY A 267 6.19 -1.81 -17.18
N PRO A 268 5.73 -2.30 -18.34
CA PRO A 268 4.32 -2.39 -18.67
C PRO A 268 3.54 -3.21 -17.63
N VAL A 269 2.44 -2.64 -17.11
CA VAL A 269 1.59 -3.32 -16.12
C VAL A 269 0.98 -4.62 -16.64
N THR A 270 0.82 -4.78 -17.96
CA THR A 270 0.34 -6.02 -18.60
C THR A 270 1.32 -7.19 -18.46
N LYS A 271 2.59 -6.92 -18.13
CA LYS A 271 3.64 -7.93 -17.93
C LYS A 271 3.98 -8.18 -16.46
N ARG A 272 3.39 -7.40 -15.55
CA ARG A 272 3.62 -7.55 -14.11
C ARG A 272 2.75 -8.72 -13.63
N ARG A 273 3.38 -9.82 -13.24
CA ARG A 273 2.69 -11.03 -12.81
C ARG A 273 2.06 -10.85 -11.43
N LEU A 274 0.87 -11.40 -11.27
CA LEU A 274 0.15 -11.39 -9.99
C LEU A 274 0.98 -12.07 -8.90
N LEU A 275 0.95 -11.49 -7.69
CA LEU A 275 1.43 -12.16 -6.49
C LEU A 275 0.35 -12.13 -5.41
N VAL A 276 0.21 -13.21 -4.65
CA VAL A 276 -0.65 -13.19 -3.45
C VAL A 276 -0.15 -12.11 -2.49
N ASN A 277 -1.06 -11.26 -2.00
CA ASN A 277 -0.68 -10.28 -0.99
C ASN A 277 -0.47 -11.03 0.33
N ARG A 278 0.58 -10.68 1.10
CA ARG A 278 0.83 -11.30 2.41
C ARG A 278 -0.40 -11.24 3.31
N TRP A 279 -1.13 -10.13 3.29
CA TRP A 279 -2.29 -9.89 4.14
C TRP A 279 -3.57 -10.61 3.70
N ASN A 280 -3.53 -11.42 2.63
CA ASN A 280 -4.65 -12.22 2.16
C ASN A 280 -5.24 -13.13 3.26
N TYR A 281 -4.37 -13.74 4.07
CA TYR A 281 -4.73 -14.74 5.09
C TYR A 281 -4.24 -14.45 6.53
N GLU A 282 -3.46 -13.39 6.75
CA GLU A 282 -2.88 -13.10 8.09
C GLU A 282 -3.94 -12.66 9.11
N PHE A 283 -4.95 -11.90 8.69
CA PHE A 283 -6.02 -11.44 9.57
C PHE A 283 -7.18 -12.43 9.65
N LYS A 284 -7.05 -13.45 10.52
CA LYS A 284 -8.10 -14.47 10.73
C LYS A 284 -9.49 -13.89 11.07
N HIS A 285 -9.56 -12.74 11.73
CA HIS A 285 -10.81 -12.08 12.13
C HIS A 285 -11.41 -11.18 11.04
N ARG A 286 -10.66 -10.92 9.96
CA ARG A 286 -11.05 -10.10 8.82
C ARG A 286 -10.38 -10.68 7.56
N PRO A 287 -10.81 -11.86 7.10
CA PRO A 287 -10.19 -12.50 5.96
C PRO A 287 -10.37 -11.64 4.70
N THR A 288 -9.36 -11.65 3.83
CA THR A 288 -9.39 -10.97 2.53
C THR A 288 -8.89 -11.94 1.47
N PRO A 289 -9.65 -13.01 1.18
CA PRO A 289 -9.23 -14.05 0.25
C PRO A 289 -9.03 -13.51 -1.18
N ASP A 290 -9.56 -12.32 -1.45
CA ASP A 290 -9.52 -11.57 -2.70
C ASP A 290 -8.39 -10.53 -2.76
N TYR A 291 -7.41 -10.60 -1.87
CA TYR A 291 -6.33 -9.63 -1.81
C TYR A 291 -5.05 -10.16 -2.46
N TYR A 292 -4.72 -9.60 -3.62
CA TYR A 292 -3.53 -9.89 -4.41
C TYR A 292 -2.88 -8.58 -4.84
N GLN A 293 -1.60 -8.65 -5.18
CA GLN A 293 -0.80 -7.52 -5.66
C GLN A 293 -0.71 -7.60 -7.18
N THR A 294 -1.28 -6.63 -7.86
CA THR A 294 -1.15 -6.45 -9.32
C THR A 294 0.20 -5.84 -9.70
N PHE A 295 0.89 -5.27 -8.70
CA PHE A 295 2.05 -4.39 -8.86
C PHE A 295 1.78 -3.21 -9.79
N GLY A 296 0.53 -2.75 -9.92
CA GLY A 296 0.22 -1.50 -10.62
C GLY A 296 0.87 -0.29 -9.94
N LEU A 297 0.91 -0.30 -8.61
CA LEU A 297 1.80 0.55 -7.80
C LEU A 297 3.07 -0.24 -7.45
N GLY A 298 4.11 -0.04 -8.26
CA GLY A 298 5.43 -0.64 -8.09
C GLY A 298 6.49 0.38 -7.69
N PHE A 299 7.77 -0.03 -7.71
CA PHE A 299 8.88 0.81 -7.24
C PHE A 299 9.01 2.11 -8.02
N PHE A 300 8.79 2.09 -9.35
CA PHE A 300 8.85 3.31 -10.15
C PHE A 300 7.78 4.31 -9.71
N GLU A 301 6.55 3.84 -9.50
CA GLU A 301 5.45 4.69 -9.05
C GLU A 301 5.65 5.18 -7.60
N TYR A 302 6.26 4.39 -6.71
CA TYR A 302 6.66 4.84 -5.36
C TYR A 302 7.74 5.93 -5.37
N PHE A 303 8.75 5.81 -6.23
CA PHE A 303 9.76 6.86 -6.38
C PHE A 303 9.15 8.16 -6.89
N GLN A 304 8.26 8.09 -7.89
CA GLN A 304 7.52 9.26 -8.37
C GLN A 304 6.65 9.87 -7.26
N LEU A 305 6.01 9.04 -6.44
CA LEU A 305 5.24 9.51 -5.29
C LEU A 305 6.13 10.22 -4.27
N ALA A 306 7.30 9.67 -3.92
CA ALA A 306 8.23 10.34 -3.01
C ALA A 306 8.65 11.72 -3.54
N GLU A 307 8.97 11.82 -4.83
CA GLU A 307 9.31 13.08 -5.49
C GLU A 307 8.16 14.10 -5.43
N ASP A 308 6.93 13.66 -5.73
CA ASP A 308 5.74 14.50 -5.69
C ASP A 308 5.40 15.02 -4.28
N LEU A 309 5.69 14.22 -3.26
CA LEU A 309 5.50 14.57 -1.85
C LEU A 309 6.65 15.43 -1.31
N HIS A 310 7.70 15.68 -2.11
CA HIS A 310 8.95 16.30 -1.67
C HIS A 310 9.62 15.55 -0.50
N ALA A 311 9.47 14.22 -0.49
CA ALA A 311 9.98 13.31 0.52
C ALA A 311 11.20 12.54 0.00
N GLU A 312 12.16 12.23 0.88
CA GLU A 312 13.25 11.33 0.53
C GLU A 312 12.75 9.87 0.42
N PRO A 313 13.04 9.15 -0.66
CA PRO A 313 12.66 7.74 -0.76
C PRO A 313 13.50 6.87 0.18
N LEU A 314 12.83 5.98 0.91
CA LEU A 314 13.44 4.93 1.74
C LEU A 314 12.88 3.56 1.30
N PRO A 315 13.37 2.99 0.19
CA PRO A 315 13.04 1.63 -0.20
C PRO A 315 13.60 0.61 0.82
N ILE A 316 12.83 -0.44 1.06
CA ILE A 316 13.21 -1.60 1.87
C ILE A 316 13.28 -2.82 0.95
N LEU A 317 14.38 -3.58 1.00
CA LEU A 317 14.58 -4.78 0.21
C LEU A 317 14.70 -6.04 1.06
N ASN A 318 14.28 -7.17 0.49
CA ASN A 318 14.43 -8.48 1.12
C ASN A 318 15.92 -8.83 1.27
N CYS A 319 16.31 -9.31 2.44
CA CYS A 319 17.70 -9.65 2.75
C CYS A 319 18.05 -11.14 2.58
N GLY A 320 17.25 -11.91 1.83
CA GLY A 320 17.38 -13.37 1.72
C GLY A 320 16.72 -14.13 2.86
N MET A 321 15.66 -13.55 3.44
CA MET A 321 14.87 -14.14 4.53
C MET A 321 13.37 -13.90 4.27
N ALA A 322 12.56 -14.95 4.38
CA ALA A 322 11.11 -14.82 4.49
C ALA A 322 10.73 -14.40 5.91
N CYS A 323 9.49 -13.96 6.09
CA CYS A 323 9.00 -13.54 7.40
C CYS A 323 9.15 -14.67 8.43
N GLN A 324 9.84 -14.37 9.53
CA GLN A 324 10.09 -15.32 10.61
C GLN A 324 8.86 -15.58 11.50
N PHE A 325 7.79 -14.78 11.38
CA PHE A 325 6.47 -15.14 11.93
C PHE A 325 5.69 -16.12 11.01
N ASN A 326 6.16 -16.34 9.78
CA ASN A 326 5.63 -17.33 8.85
C ASN A 326 6.63 -18.49 8.70
N SER A 327 7.23 -18.68 7.51
CA SER A 327 8.14 -19.81 7.26
C SER A 327 9.54 -19.62 7.84
N GLY A 328 10.00 -18.38 7.97
CA GLY A 328 11.39 -18.08 8.31
C GLY A 328 12.40 -18.66 7.33
N GLU A 329 11.98 -18.95 6.09
CA GLU A 329 12.86 -19.49 5.04
C GLU A 329 14.08 -18.61 4.82
N LEU A 330 15.21 -19.27 4.63
CA LEU A 330 16.50 -18.65 4.45
C LEU A 330 17.02 -19.00 3.07
N CYS A 331 17.37 -17.99 2.28
CA CYS A 331 18.17 -18.20 1.10
C CYS A 331 19.53 -18.77 1.55
N PRO A 332 20.05 -19.84 0.93
CA PRO A 332 21.42 -20.28 1.15
C PRO A 332 22.40 -19.10 1.03
N LEU A 333 23.41 -19.04 1.91
CA LEU A 333 24.32 -17.89 1.96
C LEU A 333 25.19 -17.75 0.71
N ASP A 334 25.43 -18.83 -0.02
CA ASP A 334 26.12 -18.90 -1.30
C ASP A 334 25.22 -18.48 -2.49
N GLU A 335 23.91 -18.36 -2.28
CA GLU A 335 22.95 -17.83 -3.25
C GLU A 335 22.53 -16.37 -2.94
N LEU A 336 23.07 -15.78 -1.87
CA LEU A 336 22.71 -14.43 -1.41
C LEU A 336 23.06 -13.31 -2.42
N ASP A 337 23.98 -13.58 -3.35
CA ASP A 337 24.46 -12.62 -4.34
C ASP A 337 23.33 -12.08 -5.22
N GLU A 338 22.28 -12.86 -5.50
CA GLU A 338 21.12 -12.37 -6.26
C GLU A 338 20.42 -11.20 -5.53
N TYR A 339 20.25 -11.32 -4.21
CA TYR A 339 19.59 -10.32 -3.38
C TYR A 339 20.46 -9.08 -3.18
N ILE A 340 21.77 -9.26 -3.06
CA ILE A 340 22.73 -8.15 -3.01
C ILE A 340 22.74 -7.42 -4.36
N GLN A 341 22.71 -8.15 -5.48
CA GLN A 341 22.65 -7.56 -6.81
C GLN A 341 21.35 -6.79 -7.02
N ASP A 342 20.21 -7.26 -6.50
CA ASP A 342 18.95 -6.50 -6.51
C ASP A 342 19.08 -5.12 -5.83
N ALA A 343 19.84 -5.03 -4.73
CA ALA A 343 20.12 -3.76 -4.05
C ALA A 343 21.04 -2.85 -4.87
N LEU A 344 22.12 -3.38 -5.44
CA LEU A 344 23.02 -2.62 -6.31
C LEU A 344 22.31 -2.10 -7.57
N ASP A 345 21.48 -2.94 -8.15
CA ASP A 345 20.67 -2.62 -9.32
C ASP A 345 19.62 -1.54 -9.01
N LEU A 346 19.03 -1.57 -7.81
CA LEU A 346 18.09 -0.53 -7.38
C LEU A 346 18.80 0.83 -7.19
N ILE A 347 20.01 0.83 -6.62
CA ILE A 347 20.81 2.05 -6.47
C ILE A 347 21.17 2.59 -7.86
N GLU A 348 21.60 1.76 -8.81
CA GLU A 348 21.87 2.18 -10.19
C GLU A 348 20.58 2.65 -10.90
N PHE A 349 19.44 1.99 -10.67
CA PHE A 349 18.15 2.43 -11.19
C PHE A 349 17.79 3.82 -10.70
N ALA A 350 17.97 4.10 -9.41
CA ALA A 350 17.60 5.38 -8.82
C ALA A 350 18.59 6.50 -9.14
N ASN A 351 19.89 6.21 -9.15
CA ASN A 351 20.95 7.23 -9.18
C ASN A 351 21.84 7.18 -10.42
N GLY A 352 21.86 6.08 -11.16
CA GLY A 352 22.74 5.88 -12.30
C GLY A 352 22.44 6.81 -13.47
N SER A 353 23.48 7.11 -14.24
CA SER A 353 23.36 7.84 -15.50
C SER A 353 22.47 7.10 -16.51
N ILE A 354 21.87 7.82 -17.46
CA ILE A 354 21.04 7.21 -18.50
C ILE A 354 21.80 6.23 -19.44
N THR A 355 23.13 6.18 -19.36
CA THR A 355 23.97 5.25 -20.12
C THR A 355 24.30 3.97 -19.34
N SER A 356 24.01 3.92 -18.04
CA SER A 356 24.12 2.70 -17.25
C SER A 356 22.94 1.77 -17.52
N LYS A 357 23.05 0.49 -17.15
CA LYS A 357 22.00 -0.51 -17.45
C LYS A 357 20.67 -0.09 -16.83
N TRP A 358 20.66 0.18 -15.53
CA TRP A 358 19.42 0.50 -14.82
C TRP A 358 19.01 1.96 -14.93
N GLY A 359 19.95 2.89 -15.12
CA GLY A 359 19.61 4.28 -15.43
C GLY A 359 18.97 4.44 -16.82
N ALA A 360 19.38 3.62 -17.80
CA ALA A 360 18.71 3.55 -19.11
C ALA A 360 17.27 3.02 -18.99
N ILE A 361 17.03 2.01 -18.14
CA ILE A 361 15.67 1.49 -17.89
C ILE A 361 14.81 2.59 -17.24
N ARG A 362 15.31 3.30 -16.22
CA ARG A 362 14.61 4.45 -15.60
C ARG A 362 14.22 5.51 -16.65
N ALA A 363 15.17 5.87 -17.52
CA ALA A 363 14.93 6.82 -18.61
C ALA A 363 13.88 6.33 -19.61
N GLN A 364 13.91 5.04 -19.98
CA GLN A 364 12.91 4.43 -20.87
C GLN A 364 11.49 4.43 -20.27
N LEU A 365 11.37 4.36 -18.93
CA LEU A 365 10.11 4.51 -18.21
C LEU A 365 9.62 5.97 -18.14
N GLY A 366 10.35 6.91 -18.76
CA GLY A 366 9.96 8.31 -18.87
C GLY A 366 10.54 9.22 -17.77
N HIS A 367 11.50 8.74 -16.98
CA HIS A 367 12.16 9.55 -15.94
C HIS A 367 13.70 9.50 -16.10
N PRO A 368 14.29 10.38 -16.94
CA PRO A 368 15.73 10.37 -17.17
C PRO A 368 16.55 10.88 -15.99
N GLU A 369 15.98 11.73 -15.14
CA GLU A 369 16.67 12.33 -14.01
C GLU A 369 16.84 11.32 -12.85
N PRO A 370 17.91 11.40 -12.04
CA PRO A 370 18.04 10.58 -10.85
C PRO A 370 16.95 10.88 -9.80
N PHE A 371 16.45 9.85 -9.12
CA PHE A 371 15.59 10.01 -7.93
C PHE A 371 16.35 10.45 -6.67
N ASN A 372 17.69 10.49 -6.72
CA ASN A 372 18.56 10.90 -5.62
C ASN A 372 18.33 10.07 -4.34
N LEU A 373 18.36 8.75 -4.48
CA LEU A 373 18.28 7.79 -3.39
C LEU A 373 19.46 7.97 -2.43
N LYS A 374 19.16 8.14 -1.14
CA LYS A 374 20.17 8.35 -0.08
C LYS A 374 20.18 7.25 0.98
N MET A 375 19.07 6.53 1.14
CA MET A 375 18.86 5.56 2.19
C MET A 375 18.28 4.27 1.61
N LEU A 376 18.72 3.13 2.12
CA LEU A 376 18.23 1.81 1.71
C LEU A 376 18.09 0.90 2.93
N GLY A 377 16.91 0.33 3.13
CA GLY A 377 16.70 -0.68 4.17
C GLY A 377 17.02 -2.08 3.68
N ILE A 378 17.77 -2.82 4.50
CA ILE A 378 18.14 -4.22 4.24
C ILE A 378 17.41 -5.09 5.25
N GLY A 379 16.33 -5.72 4.82
CA GLY A 379 15.38 -6.36 5.71
C GLY A 379 14.36 -5.38 6.32
N ASN A 380 13.35 -5.93 6.98
CA ASN A 380 12.23 -5.20 7.58
C ASN A 380 12.21 -5.38 9.11
N GLU A 381 11.98 -6.59 9.57
CA GLU A 381 11.84 -6.94 10.99
C GLU A 381 12.61 -8.22 11.33
N GLN A 382 13.62 -8.60 10.56
CA GLN A 382 14.35 -9.85 10.82
C GLN A 382 15.12 -9.80 12.15
N TRP A 383 15.33 -10.98 12.74
CA TRP A 383 16.07 -11.15 13.98
C TRP A 383 16.95 -12.39 13.99
N GLY A 384 17.85 -12.42 14.97
CA GLY A 384 18.75 -13.54 15.21
C GLY A 384 20.05 -13.46 14.40
N PRO A 385 20.97 -14.41 14.61
CA PRO A 385 22.28 -14.41 13.96
C PRO A 385 22.19 -14.48 12.43
N GLN A 386 21.15 -15.11 11.88
CA GLN A 386 20.94 -15.24 10.44
C GLN A 386 20.76 -13.87 9.75
N TYR A 387 20.15 -12.90 10.44
CA TYR A 387 20.03 -11.55 9.92
C TYR A 387 21.38 -10.82 9.93
N ILE A 388 22.14 -10.95 11.01
CA ILE A 388 23.48 -10.33 11.15
C ILE A 388 24.42 -10.81 10.04
N GLU A 389 24.46 -12.11 9.77
CA GLU A 389 25.28 -12.71 8.69
C GLU A 389 24.94 -12.15 7.30
N ARG A 390 23.66 -11.88 7.04
CA ARG A 390 23.18 -11.32 5.77
C ARG A 390 23.47 -9.83 5.71
N TYR A 391 23.09 -9.08 6.74
CA TYR A 391 23.31 -7.64 6.80
C TYR A 391 24.79 -7.29 6.62
N GLU A 392 25.71 -8.02 7.27
CA GLU A 392 27.15 -7.81 7.10
C GLU A 392 27.61 -7.93 5.64
N ARG A 393 27.13 -8.95 4.91
CA ARG A 393 27.47 -9.17 3.49
C ARG A 393 26.91 -8.07 2.60
N PHE A 394 25.64 -7.70 2.79
CA PHE A 394 25.02 -6.57 2.10
C PHE A 394 25.78 -5.27 2.36
N ALA A 395 26.02 -4.96 3.63
CA ALA A 395 26.67 -3.73 4.05
C ALA A 395 28.08 -3.61 3.46
N ARG A 396 28.87 -4.69 3.52
CA ARG A 396 30.21 -4.71 2.93
C ARG A 396 30.18 -4.38 1.44
N VAL A 397 29.38 -5.11 0.65
CA VAL A 397 29.35 -4.95 -0.82
C VAL A 397 28.78 -3.60 -1.23
N ILE A 398 27.69 -3.15 -0.58
CA ILE A 398 27.06 -1.87 -0.91
C ILE A 398 27.98 -0.72 -0.51
N LYS A 399 28.59 -0.73 0.69
CA LYS A 399 29.48 0.35 1.12
C LYS A 399 30.78 0.42 0.32
N GLU A 400 31.24 -0.69 -0.24
CA GLU A 400 32.38 -0.70 -1.16
C GLU A 400 32.06 0.03 -2.47
N ARG A 401 30.85 -0.16 -3.03
CA ARG A 401 30.47 0.43 -4.33
C ARG A 401 29.79 1.79 -4.23
N TYR A 402 29.00 2.01 -3.19
CA TYR A 402 28.15 3.17 -2.96
C TYR A 402 28.29 3.64 -1.49
N PRO A 403 29.49 4.09 -1.07
CA PRO A 403 29.75 4.48 0.32
C PRO A 403 28.83 5.61 0.83
N GLU A 404 28.27 6.41 -0.07
CA GLU A 404 27.34 7.51 0.21
C GLU A 404 25.93 7.06 0.60
N ILE A 405 25.52 5.83 0.23
CA ILE A 405 24.19 5.30 0.56
C ILE A 405 24.17 4.90 2.03
N LYS A 406 23.24 5.47 2.79
CA LYS A 406 23.01 5.11 4.19
C LYS A 406 22.20 3.82 4.28
N LEU A 407 22.70 2.85 5.03
CA LEU A 407 22.02 1.58 5.23
C LEU A 407 21.21 1.61 6.53
N VAL A 408 19.98 1.13 6.43
CA VAL A 408 19.05 0.96 7.55
C VAL A 408 18.97 -0.52 7.90
N ALA A 409 19.34 -0.86 9.13
CA ALA A 409 19.29 -2.22 9.68
C ALA A 409 18.09 -2.40 10.61
N ALA A 410 17.43 -3.55 10.59
CA ALA A 410 16.29 -3.86 11.43
C ALA A 410 16.70 -4.26 12.86
N ALA A 411 15.99 -3.74 13.87
CA ALA A 411 16.11 -4.13 15.28
C ALA A 411 15.05 -5.14 15.73
N GLY A 412 14.42 -5.84 14.78
CA GLY A 412 13.35 -6.80 15.04
C GLY A 412 12.00 -6.14 15.30
N PRO A 413 10.96 -6.95 15.60
CA PRO A 413 9.55 -6.52 15.56
C PRO A 413 9.05 -5.87 16.86
N ALA A 414 9.92 -5.70 17.85
CA ALA A 414 9.52 -5.23 19.18
C ALA A 414 10.58 -4.30 19.78
N PRO A 415 10.18 -3.35 20.64
CA PRO A 415 11.06 -2.24 21.02
C PRO A 415 12.03 -2.56 22.18
N ALA A 416 11.96 -3.75 22.80
CA ALA A 416 12.71 -4.00 24.04
C ALA A 416 12.93 -5.47 24.42
N ASP A 417 12.54 -6.43 23.57
CA ASP A 417 12.66 -7.84 23.91
C ASP A 417 14.10 -8.38 23.72
N GLU A 418 14.29 -9.68 23.95
CA GLU A 418 15.62 -10.31 23.81
C GLU A 418 16.16 -10.22 22.37
N ARG A 419 15.28 -10.20 21.36
CA ARG A 419 15.66 -10.07 19.95
C ARG A 419 16.21 -8.67 19.70
N PHE A 420 15.52 -7.64 20.19
CA PHE A 420 15.96 -6.25 20.12
C PHE A 420 17.33 -6.05 20.78
N GLN A 421 17.51 -6.56 21.99
CA GLN A 421 18.78 -6.45 22.73
C GLN A 421 19.93 -7.14 21.99
N PHE A 422 19.69 -8.36 21.51
CA PHE A 422 20.66 -9.10 20.70
C PHE A 422 21.06 -8.32 19.44
N LEU A 423 20.09 -7.80 18.70
CA LEU A 423 20.34 -7.08 17.45
C LEU A 423 21.11 -5.80 17.68
N TRP A 424 20.75 -4.99 18.68
CA TRP A 424 21.54 -3.80 19.03
C TRP A 424 22.98 -4.16 19.40
N GLU A 425 23.21 -5.18 20.23
CA GLU A 425 24.55 -5.63 20.58
C GLU A 425 25.36 -6.06 19.34
N LYS A 426 24.76 -6.83 18.42
CA LYS A 426 25.45 -7.39 17.25
C LYS A 426 25.59 -6.43 16.07
N LEU A 427 24.70 -5.44 15.95
CA LEU A 427 24.78 -4.43 14.88
C LEU A 427 25.83 -3.36 15.18
N LEU A 428 26.07 -3.00 16.45
CA LEU A 428 27.03 -1.94 16.80
C LEU A 428 28.44 -2.16 16.20
N PRO A 429 29.05 -3.35 16.26
CA PRO A 429 30.34 -3.61 15.61
C PRO A 429 30.31 -3.48 14.08
N LEU A 430 29.16 -3.72 13.46
CA LEU A 430 28.96 -3.60 12.01
C LEU A 430 28.75 -2.15 11.55
N ARG A 431 28.60 -1.21 12.49
CA ARG A 431 28.48 0.23 12.25
C ARG A 431 27.43 0.59 11.18
N PRO A 432 26.16 0.13 11.30
CA PRO A 432 25.09 0.59 10.43
C PRO A 432 24.96 2.12 10.50
N ASP A 433 24.48 2.77 9.43
CA ASP A 433 24.24 4.21 9.49
C ASP A 433 23.01 4.51 10.36
N ILE A 434 21.98 3.67 10.25
CA ILE A 434 20.69 3.80 10.93
C ILE A 434 20.21 2.42 11.40
N ILE A 435 19.63 2.36 12.60
CA ILE A 435 18.91 1.19 13.11
C ILE A 435 17.40 1.53 13.17
N ASP A 436 16.58 0.69 12.55
CA ASP A 436 15.12 0.75 12.50
C ASP A 436 14.51 0.00 13.69
N GLU A 437 13.83 0.72 14.57
CA GLU A 437 13.10 0.21 15.72
C GLU A 437 11.60 0.26 15.46
N HIS A 438 10.89 -0.79 15.85
CA HIS A 438 9.44 -0.87 15.72
C HIS A 438 8.75 -0.94 17.08
N CYS A 439 7.63 -0.23 17.22
CA CYS A 439 6.88 -0.16 18.47
C CYS A 439 5.36 -0.14 18.28
N TYR A 440 4.73 -1.29 18.50
CA TYR A 440 3.30 -1.35 18.76
C TYR A 440 3.09 -1.63 20.25
N ALA A 441 2.49 -0.68 20.97
CA ALA A 441 2.31 -0.80 22.41
C ALA A 441 1.05 -0.05 22.88
N ARG A 442 0.63 -0.28 24.14
CA ARG A 442 -0.45 0.52 24.75
C ARG A 442 0.02 1.97 24.99
N PRO A 443 -0.88 2.97 25.03
CA PRO A 443 -0.51 4.38 25.26
C PRO A 443 0.42 4.60 26.46
N ILE A 444 0.18 3.88 27.56
CA ILE A 444 1.02 3.97 28.78
C ILE A 444 2.50 3.63 28.54
N TRP A 445 2.81 2.78 27.57
CA TRP A 445 4.19 2.45 27.23
C TRP A 445 4.90 3.65 26.63
N PHE A 446 4.28 4.33 25.65
CA PHE A 446 4.87 5.51 25.00
C PHE A 446 5.14 6.63 26.03
N LEU A 447 4.16 6.91 26.89
CA LEU A 447 4.31 7.86 27.99
C LEU A 447 5.46 7.49 28.95
N ALA A 448 5.58 6.20 29.28
CA ALA A 448 6.66 5.70 30.13
C ALA A 448 8.05 5.70 29.45
N GLN A 449 8.09 5.80 28.12
CA GLN A 449 9.30 5.77 27.30
C GLN A 449 9.68 7.17 26.78
N PHE A 450 9.13 8.24 27.35
CA PHE A 450 9.42 9.62 26.96
C PHE A 450 10.94 9.93 26.88
N HIS A 451 11.74 9.38 27.80
CA HIS A 451 13.20 9.57 27.85
C HIS A 451 13.99 8.45 27.15
N ARG A 452 13.36 7.62 26.33
CA ARG A 452 13.98 6.42 25.73
C ARG A 452 15.30 6.74 25.04
N TYR A 453 15.32 7.78 24.21
CA TYR A 453 16.49 8.12 23.40
C TYR A 453 17.49 9.04 24.12
N ASP A 454 17.22 9.49 25.35
CA ASP A 454 18.05 10.46 26.08
C ASP A 454 19.45 9.90 26.40
N THR A 455 19.52 8.58 26.64
CA THR A 455 20.74 7.86 27.05
C THR A 455 21.47 7.15 25.91
N TYR A 456 20.92 7.16 24.70
CA TYR A 456 21.54 6.52 23.54
C TYR A 456 22.86 7.21 23.17
N ASP A 457 23.86 6.43 22.78
CA ASP A 457 25.17 6.95 22.39
C ASP A 457 25.03 7.92 21.21
N ARG A 458 25.55 9.15 21.38
CA ARG A 458 25.49 10.21 20.37
C ARG A 458 26.50 10.02 19.25
N ASN A 459 27.48 9.14 19.43
CA ASN A 459 28.48 8.75 18.43
C ASN A 459 28.14 7.43 17.73
N GLY A 460 27.07 6.76 18.16
CA GLY A 460 26.58 5.52 17.57
C GLY A 460 25.77 5.73 16.28
N PRO A 461 25.15 4.64 15.77
CA PRO A 461 24.23 4.73 14.65
C PRO A 461 23.07 5.70 14.95
N LYS A 462 22.47 6.26 13.90
CA LYS A 462 21.20 6.97 14.06
C LYS A 462 20.09 5.97 14.35
N VAL A 463 19.01 6.44 14.95
CA VAL A 463 17.82 5.63 15.21
C VAL A 463 16.67 6.15 14.36
N PHE A 464 15.94 5.21 13.79
CA PHE A 464 14.72 5.43 13.05
C PHE A 464 13.62 4.61 13.73
N MET A 465 12.52 5.24 14.13
CA MET A 465 11.33 4.50 14.57
C MET A 465 10.44 4.29 13.35
N GLY A 466 10.70 3.26 12.55
CA GLY A 466 10.08 3.09 11.23
C GLY A 466 8.65 2.59 11.24
N GLU A 467 8.24 1.98 12.35
CA GLU A 467 6.84 1.65 12.63
C GLU A 467 6.53 1.96 14.08
N PHE A 468 5.52 2.78 14.33
CA PHE A 468 4.97 2.93 15.67
C PHE A 468 3.48 3.24 15.65
N ALA A 469 2.75 2.70 16.61
CA ALA A 469 1.38 3.13 16.91
C ALA A 469 0.98 2.75 18.33
N ALA A 470 0.30 3.67 19.02
CA ALA A 470 -0.36 3.41 20.28
C ALA A 470 -1.67 2.64 20.05
N GLN A 471 -1.76 1.45 20.64
CA GLN A 471 -2.87 0.53 20.46
C GLN A 471 -3.75 0.49 21.72
N SER A 472 -5.00 0.95 21.57
CA SER A 472 -5.89 1.28 22.70
C SER A 472 -6.26 0.09 23.60
N VAL A 473 -6.22 -1.14 23.08
CA VAL A 473 -6.59 -2.35 23.83
C VAL A 473 -5.36 -3.22 24.11
N ALA A 474 -4.75 -3.74 23.05
CA ALA A 474 -3.58 -4.61 23.10
C ALA A 474 -2.94 -4.68 21.72
N ILE A 475 -1.68 -5.15 21.67
CA ILE A 475 -0.96 -5.38 20.42
C ILE A 475 -1.80 -6.29 19.50
N ALA A 476 -2.02 -5.84 18.26
CA ALA A 476 -2.80 -6.48 17.21
C ALA A 476 -4.27 -6.81 17.59
N SER A 477 -4.87 -6.11 18.56
CA SER A 477 -6.27 -6.33 18.91
C SER A 477 -7.23 -5.80 17.83
N PRO A 478 -8.22 -6.59 17.37
CA PRO A 478 -9.24 -6.10 16.43
C PRO A 478 -10.19 -5.06 17.05
N ARG A 479 -10.09 -4.85 18.37
CA ARG A 479 -10.86 -3.85 19.11
C ARG A 479 -10.12 -2.52 19.28
N ASN A 480 -8.89 -2.42 18.78
CA ASN A 480 -8.14 -1.16 18.79
C ASN A 480 -8.92 -0.08 18.03
N LYS A 481 -8.85 1.15 18.54
CA LYS A 481 -9.44 2.34 17.93
C LYS A 481 -8.41 3.47 17.96
N ASN A 482 -8.51 4.37 16.98
CA ASN A 482 -7.83 5.66 17.06
C ASN A 482 -8.57 6.49 18.12
N THR A 483 -7.89 6.82 19.21
CA THR A 483 -8.42 7.63 20.30
C THR A 483 -7.51 8.82 20.55
N LEU A 484 -8.05 9.85 21.22
CA LEU A 484 -7.25 10.99 21.67
C LEU A 484 -6.12 10.56 22.62
N GLU A 485 -6.32 9.53 23.44
CA GLU A 485 -5.29 8.99 24.32
C GLU A 485 -4.12 8.39 23.53
N CYS A 486 -4.40 7.62 22.47
CA CYS A 486 -3.35 7.09 21.59
C CYS A 486 -2.56 8.22 20.94
N ALA A 487 -3.25 9.20 20.34
CA ALA A 487 -2.62 10.31 19.63
C ALA A 487 -1.84 11.28 20.54
N LEU A 488 -2.16 11.35 21.84
CA LEU A 488 -1.39 12.14 22.81
C LEU A 488 -0.19 11.37 23.38
N ALA A 489 -0.21 10.04 23.30
CA ALA A 489 0.87 9.19 23.78
C ALA A 489 1.97 9.02 22.73
N GLU A 490 1.56 8.89 21.46
CA GLU A 490 2.42 9.03 20.27
C GLU A 490 3.09 10.41 20.22
#